data_AF-A0A536SHJ2-F1
#
_entry.id   AF-A0A536SHJ2-F1
#
_cell.length_a   1.000
_cell.length_b   1.000
_cell.length_c   1.000
_cell.angle_alpha   90.00
_cell.angle_beta   90.00
_cell.angle_gamma   90.00
#
_symmetry.space_group_name_H-M   'P 1'
#
loop_
_entity.id
_entity.type
_entity.pdbx_description
1 polymer ?
#
loop_
_entity_poly.entity_id
_entity_poly.type
_entity_poly.pdbx_seq_one_letter_code
_entity_poly.pdbx_strand_id
1 'polypeptide(L)'
;MAEQSRSAWDNPIETDGFEFVEYAAPKPKALGALFERLGFQRVARHRHKDVALYKQGDVNFIINSEPRSFAQHFARRHGPSVCAMAFRVRDAAAAYERLVERGAWGVQAHVGPGELNIPAIKGIGDSLIYLVDRYPENAYGNTIYDVDFRPLAGFESLWRREAPAPAGVGLAYVDHLTHNVHRGRMQEWAEFYERLFNFREIRYFDIEGKLTGLKSKAMTSPCGRIRIPINESADDRSQIQEYLDAYHGEGIQHIA
;
A
#
# COMPACT_ATOMS: atom_id res chain seq x y z
N MET A 1 10.80 11.23 -24.90
CA MET A 1 9.60 10.39 -25.08
C MET A 1 9.90 9.07 -24.43
N ALA A 2 9.36 8.84 -23.23
CA ALA A 2 9.60 7.60 -22.50
C ALA A 2 8.86 6.46 -23.21
N GLU A 3 9.60 5.40 -23.51
CA GLU A 3 9.12 4.17 -24.10
C GLU A 3 7.95 3.65 -23.24
N GLN A 4 6.74 3.60 -23.80
CA GLN A 4 5.63 2.89 -23.17
C GLN A 4 6.05 1.43 -23.09
N SER A 5 6.51 1.01 -21.90
CA SER A 5 6.72 -0.39 -21.58
C SER A 5 5.41 -1.12 -21.91
N ARG A 6 5.43 -1.90 -23.00
CA ARG A 6 4.37 -2.87 -23.31
C ARG A 6 4.18 -3.71 -22.05
N SER A 7 2.95 -3.78 -21.53
CA SER A 7 2.67 -4.62 -20.37
C SER A 7 3.15 -6.04 -20.65
N ALA A 8 3.74 -6.68 -19.63
CA ALA A 8 4.33 -8.01 -19.79
C ALA A 8 3.26 -9.08 -20.11
N TRP A 9 1.99 -8.77 -19.81
CA TRP A 9 0.78 -9.47 -20.24
C TRP A 9 -0.45 -8.57 -20.01
N ASP A 10 -1.66 -9.08 -20.30
CA ASP A 10 -2.93 -8.33 -20.20
C ASP A 10 -3.12 -7.65 -18.83
N ASN A 11 -3.49 -6.36 -18.82
CA ASN A 11 -3.67 -5.55 -17.62
C ASN A 11 -5.14 -5.09 -17.50
N PRO A 12 -6.06 -5.99 -17.13
CA PRO A 12 -7.51 -5.71 -17.21
C PRO A 12 -8.00 -4.67 -16.19
N ILE A 13 -7.22 -4.42 -15.14
CA ILE A 13 -7.50 -3.41 -14.11
C ILE A 13 -6.69 -2.12 -14.37
N GLU A 14 -5.87 -2.11 -15.42
CA GLU A 14 -5.04 -0.96 -15.81
C GLU A 14 -4.20 -0.41 -14.65
N THR A 15 -3.63 -1.33 -13.86
CA THR A 15 -2.73 -0.99 -12.75
C THR A 15 -1.49 -0.24 -13.25
N ASP A 16 -0.94 0.66 -12.43
CA ASP A 16 0.23 1.48 -12.77
C ASP A 16 1.15 1.76 -11.56
N GLY A 17 1.39 0.75 -10.73
CA GLY A 17 2.28 0.86 -9.56
C GLY A 17 1.57 1.22 -8.26
N PHE A 18 2.37 1.41 -7.20
CA PHE A 18 1.89 1.86 -5.89
C PHE A 18 1.64 3.37 -5.87
N GLU A 19 0.64 3.80 -5.11
CA GLU A 19 0.36 5.22 -4.87
C GLU A 19 0.78 5.66 -3.46
N PHE A 20 0.32 4.94 -2.43
CA PHE A 20 0.70 5.20 -1.04
C PHE A 20 0.66 3.93 -0.19
N VAL A 21 1.30 4.02 0.97
CA VAL A 21 1.13 3.07 2.08
C VAL A 21 0.58 3.81 3.28
N GLU A 22 -0.52 3.32 3.85
CA GLU A 22 -1.17 3.92 5.00
C GLU A 22 -0.92 3.09 6.26
N TYR A 23 -0.47 3.79 7.30
CA TYR A 23 -0.11 3.23 8.58
C TYR A 23 -1.09 3.69 9.65
N ALA A 24 -1.33 2.79 10.59
CA ALA A 24 -2.01 3.07 11.83
C ALA A 24 -1.11 2.67 13.00
N ALA A 25 -1.20 3.40 14.12
CA ALA A 25 -0.45 3.05 15.32
C ALA A 25 -1.17 3.52 16.58
N PRO A 26 -1.02 2.80 17.71
CA PRO A 26 -1.48 3.28 19.03
C PRO A 26 -0.77 4.57 19.48
N LYS A 27 0.46 4.80 18.98
CA LYS A 27 1.27 6.00 19.25
C LYS A 27 1.70 6.68 17.94
N PRO A 28 0.82 7.40 17.23
CA PRO A 28 1.12 7.94 15.89
C PRO A 28 2.31 8.90 15.85
N LYS A 29 2.53 9.69 16.92
CA LYS A 29 3.68 10.60 17.03
C LYS A 29 5.01 9.85 17.03
N ALA A 30 5.08 8.69 17.69
CA ALA A 30 6.29 7.87 17.72
C ALA A 30 6.58 7.24 16.35
N LEU A 31 5.54 6.85 15.61
CA LEU A 31 5.67 6.37 14.23
C LEU A 31 6.14 7.50 13.29
N GLY A 32 5.60 8.71 13.43
CA GLY A 32 6.07 9.89 12.69
C GLY A 32 7.57 10.17 12.92
N ALA A 33 8.01 10.14 14.19
CA ALA A 33 9.43 10.30 14.53
C ALA A 33 10.32 9.15 14.00
N LEU A 34 9.78 7.96 13.76
CA LEU A 34 10.51 6.89 13.06
C LEU A 34 10.66 7.23 11.57
N PHE A 35 9.60 7.69 10.90
CA PHE A 35 9.68 8.08 9.49
C PHE A 35 10.67 9.22 9.26
N GLU A 36 10.70 10.21 10.14
CA GLU A 36 11.68 11.31 10.08
C GLU A 36 13.13 10.80 10.18
N ARG A 37 13.39 9.82 11.05
CA ARG A 37 14.72 9.17 11.14
C ARG A 37 15.08 8.35 9.89
N LEU A 38 14.08 7.88 9.16
CA LEU A 38 14.25 7.20 7.86
C LEU A 38 14.34 8.19 6.69
N GLY A 39 14.41 9.50 6.95
CA GLY A 39 14.59 10.55 5.94
C GLY A 39 13.30 11.08 5.32
N PHE A 40 12.13 10.60 5.77
CA PHE A 40 10.86 11.18 5.34
C PHE A 40 10.62 12.53 5.98
N GLN A 41 9.90 13.40 5.28
CA GLN A 41 9.44 14.67 5.84
C GLN A 41 7.93 14.69 5.88
N ARG A 42 7.36 15.16 7.00
CA ARG A 42 5.94 15.45 7.09
C ARG A 42 5.65 16.70 6.26
N VAL A 43 5.03 16.54 5.10
CA VAL A 43 4.82 17.64 4.14
C VAL A 43 3.44 18.26 4.23
N ALA A 44 2.45 17.51 4.71
CA ALA A 44 1.06 17.94 4.69
C ALA A 44 0.21 17.27 5.78
N ARG A 45 -0.97 17.84 6.00
CA ARG A 45 -2.03 17.28 6.81
C ARG A 45 -3.34 17.25 6.03
N HIS A 46 -4.17 16.27 6.30
CA HIS A 46 -5.50 16.19 5.73
C HIS A 46 -6.35 17.39 6.18
N ARG A 47 -7.29 17.82 5.32
CA ARG A 47 -8.11 19.03 5.56
C ARG A 47 -9.02 18.91 6.77
N HIS A 48 -9.57 17.72 7.01
CA HIS A 48 -10.64 17.50 7.98
C HIS A 48 -10.39 16.36 8.98
N LYS A 49 -9.33 15.57 8.78
CA LYS A 49 -9.06 14.35 9.55
C LYS A 49 -7.68 14.46 10.18
N ASP A 50 -7.44 13.74 11.28
CA ASP A 50 -6.11 13.63 11.87
C ASP A 50 -5.25 12.64 11.08
N VAL A 51 -4.88 13.04 9.86
CA VAL A 51 -4.11 12.25 8.91
C VAL A 51 -2.94 13.09 8.40
N ALA A 52 -1.75 12.51 8.41
CA ALA A 52 -0.52 13.19 8.01
C ALA A 52 0.12 12.50 6.81
N LEU A 53 0.60 13.30 5.85
CA LEU A 53 1.35 12.82 4.69
C LEU A 53 2.84 13.05 4.91
N TYR A 54 3.61 11.98 4.77
CA TYR A 54 5.07 11.95 4.78
C TYR A 54 5.56 11.59 3.38
N LYS A 55 6.53 12.35 2.87
CA LYS A 55 7.13 12.12 1.54
C LYS A 55 8.64 11.96 1.61
N GLN A 56 9.15 11.10 0.74
CA GLN A 56 10.56 10.99 0.38
C GLN A 56 10.64 10.46 -1.06
N GLY A 57 11.20 11.25 -1.98
CA GLY A 57 11.09 10.95 -3.41
C GLY A 57 9.62 10.76 -3.82
N ASP A 58 9.33 9.68 -4.53
CA ASP A 58 7.97 9.30 -4.96
C ASP A 58 7.22 8.46 -3.91
N VAL A 59 7.84 8.17 -2.76
CA VAL A 59 7.20 7.42 -1.67
C VAL A 59 6.22 8.31 -0.91
N ASN A 60 4.97 7.86 -0.81
CA ASN A 60 3.92 8.50 0.00
C ASN A 60 3.55 7.59 1.16
N PHE A 61 3.92 7.99 2.38
CA PHE A 61 3.47 7.34 3.60
C PHE A 61 2.42 8.20 4.30
N ILE A 62 1.29 7.59 4.61
CA ILE A 62 0.20 8.23 5.33
C ILE A 62 0.17 7.66 6.75
N ILE A 63 0.12 8.52 7.76
CA ILE A 63 -0.22 8.11 9.12
C ILE A 63 -1.65 8.54 9.40
N ASN A 64 -2.53 7.58 9.61
CA ASN A 64 -3.91 7.82 9.97
C ASN A 64 -4.11 7.72 11.49
N SER A 65 -4.32 8.88 12.10
CA SER A 65 -4.53 9.05 13.54
C SER A 65 -5.99 9.37 13.87
N GLU A 66 -6.89 9.33 12.89
CA GLU A 66 -8.29 9.73 13.06
C GLU A 66 -8.96 8.88 14.14
N PRO A 67 -9.51 9.47 15.22
CA PRO A 67 -10.16 8.71 16.28
C PRO A 67 -11.39 7.98 15.77
N ARG A 68 -11.72 6.83 16.37
CA ARG A 68 -12.92 6.02 16.03
C ARG A 68 -12.99 5.62 14.53
N SER A 69 -11.85 5.54 13.86
CA SER A 69 -11.72 5.16 12.44
C SER A 69 -11.35 3.69 12.25
N PHE A 70 -11.42 3.21 11.01
CA PHE A 70 -10.86 1.92 10.61
C PHE A 70 -9.39 1.75 11.06
N ALA A 71 -8.56 2.75 10.79
CA ALA A 71 -7.13 2.73 11.15
C ALA A 71 -6.92 2.52 12.66
N GLN A 72 -7.65 3.23 13.52
CA GLN A 72 -7.53 3.06 14.96
C GLN A 72 -8.02 1.69 15.45
N HIS A 73 -9.06 1.10 14.83
CA HIS A 73 -9.46 -0.27 15.13
C HIS A 73 -8.40 -1.28 14.69
N PHE A 74 -7.82 -1.08 13.51
CA PHE A 74 -6.74 -1.91 12.98
C PHE A 74 -5.51 -1.87 13.90
N ALA A 75 -5.08 -0.68 14.33
CA ALA A 75 -3.95 -0.51 15.24
C ALA A 75 -4.15 -1.14 16.63
N ARG A 76 -5.40 -1.25 17.12
CA ARG A 76 -5.70 -1.95 18.37
C ARG A 76 -5.47 -3.45 18.26
N ARG A 77 -5.66 -4.02 17.06
CA ARG A 77 -5.47 -5.44 16.81
C ARG A 77 -4.01 -5.76 16.48
N HIS A 78 -3.37 -4.95 15.65
CA HIS A 78 -2.07 -5.27 15.05
C HIS A 78 -0.89 -4.44 15.59
N GLY A 79 -1.15 -3.47 16.48
CA GLY A 79 -0.13 -2.53 16.94
C GLY A 79 0.22 -1.48 15.87
N PRO A 80 1.47 -0.95 15.84
CA PRO A 80 1.95 -0.12 14.73
C PRO A 80 2.07 -0.96 13.46
N SER A 81 1.24 -0.67 12.46
CA SER A 81 1.04 -1.56 11.31
C SER A 81 0.66 -0.80 10.04
N VAL A 82 0.82 -1.45 8.89
CA VAL A 82 0.22 -1.00 7.63
C VAL A 82 -1.26 -1.44 7.63
N CYS A 83 -2.18 -0.49 7.58
CA CYS A 83 -3.61 -0.77 7.55
C CYS A 83 -4.20 -0.70 6.13
N ALA A 84 -3.50 -0.06 5.20
CA ALA A 84 -3.88 -0.06 3.79
C ALA A 84 -2.70 0.20 2.85
N MET A 85 -2.89 -0.19 1.59
CA MET A 85 -2.03 0.17 0.47
C MET A 85 -2.90 0.75 -0.65
N ALA A 86 -2.33 1.54 -1.54
CA ALA A 86 -3.03 2.08 -2.70
C ALA A 86 -2.33 1.69 -4.00
N PHE A 87 -3.11 1.25 -4.98
CA PHE A 87 -2.65 1.00 -6.34
C PHE A 87 -3.13 2.12 -7.26
N ARG A 88 -2.23 2.59 -8.11
CA ARG A 88 -2.58 3.44 -9.25
C ARG A 88 -3.35 2.61 -10.26
N VAL A 89 -4.45 3.15 -10.77
CA VAL A 89 -5.26 2.57 -11.85
C VAL A 89 -5.71 3.67 -12.80
N ARG A 90 -5.95 3.36 -14.07
CA ARG A 90 -6.40 4.37 -15.04
C ARG A 90 -7.74 5.02 -14.65
N ASP A 91 -8.71 4.21 -14.23
CA ASP A 91 -10.06 4.62 -13.86
C ASP A 91 -10.48 3.86 -12.59
N ALA A 92 -10.65 4.58 -11.47
CA ALA A 92 -10.90 3.96 -10.18
C ALA A 92 -12.30 3.35 -10.09
N ALA A 93 -13.29 3.94 -10.74
CA ALA A 93 -14.67 3.44 -10.73
C ALA A 93 -14.77 2.14 -11.54
N ALA A 94 -14.25 2.15 -12.78
CA ALA A 94 -14.25 0.97 -13.63
C ALA A 94 -13.40 -0.17 -13.04
N ALA A 95 -12.25 0.15 -12.43
CA ALA A 95 -11.43 -0.84 -11.72
C ALA A 95 -12.21 -1.47 -10.55
N TYR A 96 -12.88 -0.64 -9.74
CA TYR A 96 -13.65 -1.11 -8.60
C TYR A 96 -14.79 -2.05 -9.02
N GLU A 97 -15.59 -1.66 -10.03
CA GLU A 97 -16.69 -2.48 -10.55
C GLU A 97 -16.18 -3.84 -11.02
N ARG A 98 -15.13 -3.87 -11.85
CA ARG A 98 -14.53 -5.13 -12.33
C ARG A 98 -14.00 -6.01 -11.20
N LEU A 99 -13.39 -5.42 -10.17
CA LEU A 99 -12.88 -6.17 -9.02
C LEU A 99 -14.02 -6.80 -8.22
N VAL A 100 -15.09 -6.06 -7.98
CA VAL A 100 -16.29 -6.57 -7.29
C VAL A 100 -16.97 -7.68 -8.10
N GLU A 101 -17.11 -7.51 -9.42
CA GLU A 101 -17.62 -8.56 -10.32
C GLU A 101 -16.77 -9.83 -10.27
N ARG A 102 -15.45 -9.68 -10.14
CA ARG A 102 -14.51 -10.79 -9.96
C ARG A 102 -14.54 -11.40 -8.58
N GLY A 103 -15.37 -10.89 -7.65
CA GLY A 103 -15.57 -11.41 -6.30
C GLY A 103 -14.63 -10.80 -5.25
N ALA A 104 -14.18 -9.56 -5.45
CA ALA A 104 -13.55 -8.78 -4.39
C ALA A 104 -14.59 -8.29 -3.37
N TRP A 105 -14.20 -8.20 -2.10
CA TRP A 105 -15.03 -7.55 -1.10
C TRP A 105 -14.86 -6.03 -1.19
N GLY A 106 -15.82 -5.35 -1.82
CA GLY A 106 -15.84 -3.90 -1.91
C GLY A 106 -16.04 -3.21 -0.55
N VAL A 107 -15.34 -2.10 -0.34
CA VAL A 107 -15.45 -1.26 0.86
C VAL A 107 -15.88 0.14 0.41
N GLN A 108 -17.07 0.56 0.84
CA GLN A 108 -17.54 1.91 0.56
C GLN A 108 -16.89 2.90 1.53
N ALA A 109 -16.25 3.94 0.98
CA ALA A 109 -15.67 5.00 1.78
C ALA A 109 -16.78 5.87 2.40
N HIS A 110 -16.58 6.27 3.65
CA HIS A 110 -17.38 7.32 4.29
C HIS A 110 -16.63 8.64 4.11
N VAL A 111 -17.13 9.47 3.18
CA VAL A 111 -16.43 10.65 2.66
C VAL A 111 -17.00 11.91 3.30
N GLY A 112 -16.12 12.79 3.80
CA GLY A 112 -16.52 14.11 4.28
C GLY A 112 -16.84 15.08 3.12
N PRO A 113 -17.57 16.18 3.36
CA PRO A 113 -17.84 17.17 2.32
C PRO A 113 -16.55 17.71 1.68
N GLY A 114 -16.42 17.58 0.36
CA GLY A 114 -15.27 18.07 -0.40
C GLY A 114 -14.03 17.18 -0.37
N GLU A 115 -14.13 15.96 0.19
CA GLU A 115 -13.09 14.93 0.10
C GLU A 115 -13.32 14.03 -1.12
N LEU A 116 -12.27 13.40 -1.63
CA LEU A 116 -12.40 12.39 -2.67
C LEU A 116 -13.01 11.10 -2.13
N ASN A 117 -13.94 10.53 -2.91
CA ASN A 117 -14.45 9.19 -2.70
C ASN A 117 -13.52 8.17 -3.37
N ILE A 118 -12.44 7.78 -2.68
CA ILE A 118 -11.47 6.80 -3.21
C ILE A 118 -12.01 5.39 -2.93
N PRO A 119 -12.37 4.59 -3.95
CA PRO A 119 -12.88 3.25 -3.75
C PRO A 119 -11.78 2.30 -3.25
N ALA A 120 -12.18 1.30 -2.47
CA ALA A 120 -11.26 0.31 -1.92
C ALA A 120 -11.88 -1.08 -1.87
N ILE A 121 -11.04 -2.12 -1.87
CA ILE A 121 -11.43 -3.50 -1.58
C ILE A 121 -10.68 -4.00 -0.34
N LYS A 122 -11.18 -5.07 0.30
CA LYS A 122 -10.40 -5.78 1.34
C LYS A 122 -9.17 -6.47 0.72
N GLY A 123 -8.06 -6.41 1.44
CA GLY A 123 -6.80 -7.11 1.17
C GLY A 123 -6.35 -7.94 2.37
N ILE A 124 -5.04 -8.15 2.46
CA ILE A 124 -4.38 -9.01 3.46
C ILE A 124 -4.75 -8.65 4.89
N GLY A 125 -5.17 -9.64 5.69
CA GLY A 125 -5.44 -9.43 7.12
C GLY A 125 -6.47 -8.33 7.42
N ASP A 126 -7.52 -8.20 6.61
CA ASP A 126 -8.52 -7.11 6.67
C ASP A 126 -7.97 -5.70 6.35
N SER A 127 -6.74 -5.57 5.85
CA SER A 127 -6.23 -4.31 5.31
C SER A 127 -7.05 -3.85 4.10
N LEU A 128 -6.89 -2.60 3.68
CA LEU A 128 -7.54 -2.09 2.47
C LEU A 128 -6.56 -1.99 1.29
N ILE A 129 -7.09 -2.18 0.09
CA ILE A 129 -6.42 -1.84 -1.17
C ILE A 129 -7.25 -0.72 -1.83
N TYR A 130 -6.74 0.50 -1.80
CA TYR A 130 -7.33 1.66 -2.46
C TYR A 130 -6.99 1.67 -3.95
N LEU A 131 -7.92 2.15 -4.77
CA LEU A 131 -7.75 2.31 -6.21
C LEU A 131 -7.72 3.81 -6.52
N VAL A 132 -6.57 4.30 -6.98
CA VAL A 132 -6.34 5.73 -7.20
C VAL A 132 -6.12 6.01 -8.67
N ASP A 133 -6.96 6.86 -9.25
CA ASP A 133 -6.83 7.37 -10.61
C ASP A 133 -6.32 8.81 -10.68
N ARG A 134 -6.09 9.48 -9.56
CA ARG A 134 -5.56 10.85 -9.51
C ARG A 134 -4.11 10.86 -9.04
N TYR A 135 -3.20 10.73 -10.01
CA TYR A 135 -1.75 10.72 -9.81
C TYR A 135 -1.04 11.43 -11.00
N PRO A 136 0.23 11.85 -10.87
CA PRO A 136 0.88 12.76 -11.82
C PRO A 136 0.87 12.31 -13.28
N GLU A 137 1.01 11.01 -13.54
CA GLU A 137 1.04 10.43 -14.89
C GLU A 137 -0.37 10.20 -15.49
N ASN A 138 -1.45 10.35 -14.71
CA ASN A 138 -2.81 10.22 -15.21
C ASN A 138 -3.40 11.57 -15.70
N ALA A 139 -4.40 11.52 -16.58
CA ALA A 139 -4.91 12.66 -17.33
C ALA A 139 -5.67 13.72 -16.48
N TYR A 140 -5.91 13.47 -15.19
CA TYR A 140 -6.75 14.33 -14.34
C TYR A 140 -6.06 15.63 -13.87
N GLY A 141 -4.73 15.76 -14.03
CA GLY A 141 -3.95 16.98 -13.73
C GLY A 141 -3.74 17.29 -12.24
N ASN A 142 -4.65 16.85 -11.36
CA ASN A 142 -4.54 16.94 -9.91
C ASN A 142 -4.39 15.56 -9.27
N THR A 143 -3.59 15.48 -8.21
CA THR A 143 -3.41 14.29 -7.38
C THR A 143 -4.47 14.21 -6.28
N ILE A 144 -4.60 13.06 -5.61
CA ILE A 144 -5.47 12.95 -4.41
C ILE A 144 -5.06 13.94 -3.31
N TYR A 145 -3.76 14.26 -3.21
CA TYR A 145 -3.24 15.14 -2.17
C TYR A 145 -3.61 16.61 -2.41
N ASP A 146 -3.69 17.04 -3.67
CA ASP A 146 -4.12 18.40 -4.01
C ASP A 146 -5.53 18.71 -3.48
N VAL A 147 -6.40 17.69 -3.50
CA VAL A 147 -7.78 17.77 -3.07
C VAL A 147 -7.92 17.59 -1.56
N ASP A 148 -7.38 16.51 -0.99
CA ASP A 148 -7.70 16.11 0.39
C ASP A 148 -6.75 16.69 1.46
N PHE A 149 -5.58 17.18 1.04
CA PHE A 149 -4.54 17.66 1.95
C PHE A 149 -4.26 19.15 1.79
N ARG A 150 -3.61 19.72 2.82
CA ARG A 150 -3.02 21.06 2.80
C ARG A 150 -1.54 20.96 3.20
N PRO A 151 -0.65 21.68 2.51
CA PRO A 151 0.77 21.68 2.85
C PRO A 151 0.98 22.24 4.25
N LEU A 152 2.00 21.74 4.94
CA LEU A 152 2.55 22.38 6.14
C LEU A 152 3.42 23.57 5.73
N ALA A 153 3.66 24.48 6.68
CA ALA A 153 4.51 25.63 6.46
C ALA A 153 5.91 25.20 5.95
N GLY A 154 6.35 25.79 4.85
CA GLY A 154 7.61 25.46 4.19
C GLY A 154 7.49 24.45 3.03
N PHE A 155 6.30 23.88 2.81
CA PHE A 155 6.03 22.92 1.72
C PHE A 155 5.04 23.47 0.67
N GLU A 156 4.73 24.76 0.66
CA GLU A 156 3.80 25.37 -0.28
C GLU A 156 4.28 25.32 -1.74
N SER A 157 5.60 25.38 -1.98
CA SER A 157 6.19 25.26 -3.31
C SER A 157 6.03 23.85 -3.89
N LEU A 158 6.02 22.81 -3.04
CA LEU A 158 5.71 21.43 -3.46
C LEU A 158 4.28 21.34 -3.99
N TRP A 159 3.32 21.95 -3.31
CA TRP A 159 1.91 21.98 -3.75
C TRP A 159 1.72 22.77 -5.05
N ARG A 160 2.51 23.83 -5.25
CA ARG A 160 2.51 24.61 -6.48
C ARG A 160 3.30 23.96 -7.63
N ARG A 161 3.91 22.79 -7.40
CA ARG A 161 4.79 22.09 -8.36
C ARG A 161 6.01 22.92 -8.78
N GLU A 162 6.44 23.84 -7.92
CA GLU A 162 7.63 24.70 -8.10
C GLU A 162 8.89 24.09 -7.47
N ALA A 163 8.72 23.11 -6.59
CA ALA A 163 9.80 22.37 -5.94
C ALA A 163 9.51 20.86 -5.99
N PRO A 164 10.54 20.00 -6.09
CA PRO A 164 10.37 18.56 -6.04
C PRO A 164 9.98 18.09 -4.63
N ALA A 165 9.53 16.84 -4.53
CA ALA A 165 9.37 16.18 -3.24
C ALA A 165 10.73 16.14 -2.48
N PRO A 166 10.71 16.17 -1.14
CA PRO A 166 11.94 16.07 -0.35
C PRO A 166 12.72 14.81 -0.71
N ALA A 167 14.02 14.95 -1.02
CA ALA A 167 14.86 13.82 -1.37
C ALA A 167 15.20 12.93 -0.16
N GLY A 168 15.15 13.49 1.06
CA GLY A 168 15.46 12.75 2.29
C GLY A 168 16.86 12.13 2.25
N VAL A 169 16.94 10.83 2.48
CA VAL A 169 18.16 10.00 2.35
C VAL A 169 18.25 9.29 0.99
N GLY A 170 17.40 9.65 0.03
CA GLY A 170 17.47 9.16 -1.35
C GLY A 170 16.58 7.95 -1.65
N LEU A 171 15.59 7.63 -0.80
CA LEU A 171 14.57 6.64 -1.18
C LEU A 171 13.74 7.17 -2.37
N ALA A 172 13.69 6.39 -3.45
CA ALA A 172 13.10 6.84 -4.70
C ALA A 172 11.62 6.45 -4.84
N TYR A 173 11.28 5.19 -4.61
CA TYR A 173 9.94 4.63 -4.76
C TYR A 173 9.78 3.36 -3.91
N VAL A 174 8.55 2.85 -3.79
CA VAL A 174 8.28 1.52 -3.18
C VAL A 174 8.46 0.44 -4.25
N ASP A 175 9.47 -0.41 -4.08
CA ASP A 175 9.76 -1.49 -5.04
C ASP A 175 8.83 -2.70 -4.86
N HIS A 176 8.62 -3.10 -3.61
CA HIS A 176 7.72 -4.19 -3.26
C HIS A 176 7.30 -4.11 -1.79
N LEU A 177 6.26 -4.88 -1.47
CA LEU A 177 5.87 -5.16 -0.09
C LEU A 177 5.53 -6.65 0.03
N THR A 178 5.74 -7.24 1.20
CA THR A 178 5.52 -8.68 1.38
C THR A 178 4.25 -8.99 2.13
N HIS A 179 3.77 -10.22 2.03
CA HIS A 179 2.69 -10.74 2.85
C HIS A 179 3.19 -11.96 3.61
N ASN A 180 3.06 -11.95 4.93
CA ASN A 180 3.21 -13.16 5.73
C ASN A 180 1.82 -13.75 5.97
N VAL A 181 1.63 -14.99 5.58
CA VAL A 181 0.34 -15.69 5.62
C VAL A 181 0.43 -16.94 6.46
N HIS A 182 -0.72 -17.40 6.99
CA HIS A 182 -0.78 -18.67 7.70
C HIS A 182 -0.45 -19.83 6.75
N ARG A 183 0.12 -20.91 7.30
CA ARG A 183 0.47 -22.10 6.53
C ARG A 183 -0.73 -22.62 5.73
N GLY A 184 -0.53 -22.87 4.45
CA GLY A 184 -1.55 -23.35 3.52
C GLY A 184 -2.34 -22.23 2.83
N ARG A 185 -2.14 -20.96 3.21
CA ARG A 185 -2.86 -19.81 2.62
C ARG A 185 -2.06 -19.07 1.56
N MET A 186 -0.82 -19.49 1.27
CA MET A 186 -0.05 -18.89 0.19
C MET A 186 -0.76 -18.99 -1.17
N GLN A 187 -1.31 -20.16 -1.48
CA GLN A 187 -2.03 -20.36 -2.74
C GLN A 187 -3.31 -19.52 -2.80
N GLU A 188 -4.05 -19.41 -1.69
CA GLU A 188 -5.24 -18.56 -1.59
C GLU A 188 -4.91 -17.08 -1.91
N TRP A 189 -3.83 -16.55 -1.34
CA TRP A 189 -3.41 -15.17 -1.61
C TRP A 189 -2.80 -14.98 -3.00
N ALA A 190 -2.13 -15.99 -3.56
CA ALA A 190 -1.68 -15.95 -4.95
C ALA A 190 -2.89 -15.86 -5.89
N GLU A 191 -3.88 -16.74 -5.71
CA GLU A 191 -5.12 -16.79 -6.49
C GLU A 191 -5.96 -15.51 -6.32
N PHE A 192 -5.93 -14.87 -5.15
CA PHE A 192 -6.54 -13.56 -4.93
C PHE A 192 -5.98 -12.53 -5.93
N TYR A 193 -4.65 -12.39 -6.03
CA TYR A 193 -4.02 -11.42 -6.92
C TYR A 193 -4.11 -11.82 -8.40
N GLU A 194 -4.03 -13.11 -8.71
CA GLU A 194 -4.24 -13.65 -10.07
C GLU A 194 -5.66 -13.36 -10.56
N ARG A 195 -6.68 -13.78 -9.82
CA ARG A 195 -8.09 -13.61 -10.22
C ARG A 195 -8.48 -12.15 -10.32
N LEU A 196 -8.13 -11.34 -9.31
CA LEU A 196 -8.62 -9.97 -9.22
C LEU A 196 -7.87 -9.04 -10.18
N PHE A 197 -6.54 -9.08 -10.15
CA PHE A 197 -5.69 -8.11 -10.85
C PHE A 197 -4.91 -8.68 -12.02
N ASN A 198 -5.04 -9.98 -12.30
CA ASN A 198 -4.24 -10.70 -13.29
C ASN A 198 -2.74 -10.66 -12.98
N PHE A 199 -2.35 -10.70 -11.70
CA PHE A 199 -0.94 -10.87 -11.34
C PHE A 199 -0.44 -12.24 -11.82
N ARG A 200 0.88 -12.41 -11.93
CA ARG A 200 1.49 -13.71 -12.20
C ARG A 200 2.58 -14.02 -11.20
N GLU A 201 2.68 -15.29 -10.86
CA GLU A 201 3.84 -15.84 -10.17
C GLU A 201 5.06 -15.79 -11.12
N ILE A 202 6.05 -14.98 -10.79
CA ILE A 202 7.28 -14.87 -11.60
C ILE A 202 8.41 -15.74 -11.06
N ARG A 203 8.33 -16.12 -9.78
CA ARG A 203 9.34 -16.95 -9.11
C ARG A 203 8.78 -17.59 -7.85
N TYR A 204 9.13 -18.85 -7.65
CA TYR A 204 8.93 -19.59 -6.41
C TYR A 204 10.28 -19.77 -5.70
N PHE A 205 10.26 -19.70 -4.37
CA PHE A 205 11.40 -19.96 -3.52
C PHE A 205 11.01 -20.97 -2.43
N ASP A 206 11.85 -21.98 -2.25
CA ASP A 206 11.84 -22.87 -1.09
C ASP A 206 13.19 -22.68 -0.40
N ILE A 207 13.17 -22.01 0.75
CA ILE A 207 14.39 -21.60 1.45
C ILE A 207 14.50 -22.40 2.73
N GLU A 208 15.52 -23.25 2.80
CA GLU A 208 15.91 -23.96 4.01
C GLU A 208 17.03 -23.19 4.72
N GLY A 209 16.71 -22.59 5.87
CA GLY A 209 17.72 -22.06 6.79
C GLY A 209 18.33 -23.16 7.64
N LYS A 210 19.37 -22.83 8.42
CA LYS A 210 20.04 -23.80 9.31
C LYS A 210 19.13 -24.42 10.37
N LEU A 211 18.04 -23.74 10.74
CA LEU A 211 17.13 -24.15 11.82
C LEU A 211 15.64 -24.09 11.42
N THR A 212 15.29 -23.32 10.40
CA THR A 212 13.90 -23.06 9.98
C THR A 212 13.82 -22.85 8.48
N GLY A 213 12.68 -23.13 7.85
CA GLY A 213 12.43 -22.90 6.43
C GLY A 213 11.27 -21.96 6.14
N LEU A 214 11.23 -21.40 4.93
CA LEU A 214 10.08 -20.65 4.41
C LEU A 214 9.87 -20.92 2.93
N LYS A 215 8.62 -20.85 2.51
CA LYS A 215 8.23 -20.85 1.11
C LYS A 215 7.80 -19.44 0.71
N SER A 216 8.09 -19.03 -0.52
CA SER A 216 7.70 -17.73 -1.04
C SER A 216 7.28 -17.78 -2.50
N LYS A 217 6.14 -17.16 -2.83
CA LYS A 217 5.69 -16.90 -4.20
C LYS A 217 5.80 -15.41 -4.52
N ALA A 218 6.64 -15.04 -5.48
CA ALA A 218 6.78 -13.67 -5.93
C ALA A 218 5.68 -13.34 -6.97
N MET A 219 4.64 -12.63 -6.54
CA MET A 219 3.57 -12.18 -7.42
C MET A 219 3.91 -10.82 -8.02
N THR A 220 3.74 -10.66 -9.33
CA THR A 220 3.97 -9.39 -10.03
C THR A 220 2.74 -8.97 -10.82
N SER A 221 2.42 -7.68 -10.78
CA SER A 221 1.35 -7.07 -11.57
C SER A 221 1.62 -7.05 -13.08
N PRO A 222 0.57 -6.98 -13.93
CA PRO A 222 0.72 -6.80 -15.37
C PRO A 222 1.54 -5.57 -15.81
N CYS A 223 1.51 -4.49 -15.02
CA CYS A 223 2.31 -3.29 -15.28
C CYS A 223 3.78 -3.44 -14.87
N GLY A 224 4.14 -4.53 -14.18
CA GLY A 224 5.50 -4.81 -13.73
C GLY A 224 6.00 -3.92 -12.58
N ARG A 225 5.15 -3.04 -12.03
CA ARG A 225 5.51 -2.04 -11.01
C ARG A 225 5.05 -2.39 -9.59
N ILE A 226 4.09 -3.30 -9.45
CA ILE A 226 3.63 -3.82 -8.15
C ILE A 226 4.13 -5.25 -8.03
N ARG A 227 4.86 -5.52 -6.94
CA ARG A 227 5.40 -6.84 -6.59
C ARG A 227 5.04 -7.17 -5.15
N ILE A 228 4.53 -8.38 -4.94
CA ILE A 228 4.05 -8.86 -3.66
C ILE A 228 4.54 -10.29 -3.44
N PRO A 229 5.71 -10.48 -2.80
CA PRO A 229 6.11 -11.79 -2.32
C PRO A 229 5.19 -12.26 -1.18
N ILE A 230 4.60 -13.43 -1.34
CA ILE A 230 3.72 -14.07 -0.36
C ILE A 230 4.51 -15.18 0.31
N ASN A 231 4.72 -15.06 1.62
CA ASN A 231 5.54 -15.95 2.42
C ASN A 231 4.67 -16.75 3.39
N GLU A 232 4.92 -18.06 3.47
CA GLU A 232 4.33 -18.91 4.49
C GLU A 232 5.42 -19.73 5.20
N SER A 233 5.12 -20.15 6.42
CA SER A 233 6.05 -20.93 7.22
C SER A 233 6.11 -22.40 6.80
N ALA A 234 7.33 -22.95 6.67
CA ALA A 234 7.53 -24.39 6.49
C ALA A 234 7.42 -25.18 7.82
N ASP A 235 7.64 -24.51 8.96
CA ASP A 235 7.68 -25.11 10.30
C ASP A 235 7.01 -24.22 11.36
N ASP A 236 6.88 -24.67 12.61
CA ASP A 236 6.15 -23.92 13.66
C ASP A 236 7.05 -22.93 14.42
N ARG A 237 8.34 -22.81 14.05
CA ARG A 237 9.33 -21.97 14.75
C ARG A 237 9.98 -20.92 13.85
N SER A 238 9.50 -20.77 12.62
CA SER A 238 10.08 -19.83 11.67
C SER A 238 9.77 -18.37 12.05
N GLN A 239 10.57 -17.48 11.48
CA GLN A 239 10.36 -16.02 11.56
C GLN A 239 8.99 -15.59 11.00
N ILE A 240 8.38 -16.39 10.11
CA ILE A 240 7.02 -16.13 9.62
C ILE A 240 6.00 -16.40 10.72
N GLN A 241 6.15 -17.50 11.47
CA GLN A 241 5.26 -17.81 12.58
C GLN A 241 5.39 -16.78 13.71
N GLU A 242 6.61 -16.37 14.05
CA GLU A 242 6.85 -15.30 15.02
C GLU A 242 6.14 -13.99 14.62
N TYR A 243 6.20 -13.62 13.32
CA TYR A 243 5.45 -12.48 12.81
C TYR A 243 3.94 -12.65 13.02
N LEU A 244 3.36 -13.79 12.63
CA LEU A 244 1.91 -14.01 12.72
C LEU A 244 1.42 -13.91 14.18
N ASP A 245 2.21 -14.43 15.12
CA ASP A 245 1.90 -14.40 16.55
C ASP A 245 1.98 -12.98 17.11
N ALA A 246 3.07 -12.25 16.81
CA ALA A 246 3.29 -10.89 17.27
C ALA A 246 2.36 -9.85 16.61
N TYR A 247 2.02 -10.08 15.33
CA TYR A 247 1.13 -9.23 14.54
C TYR A 247 -0.34 -9.57 14.76
N HIS A 248 -0.65 -10.71 15.40
CA HIS A 248 -2.01 -11.21 15.62
C HIS A 248 -2.79 -11.48 14.32
N GLY A 249 -2.11 -12.05 13.32
CA GLY A 249 -2.68 -12.46 12.04
C GLY A 249 -1.74 -12.28 10.86
N GLU A 250 -2.30 -12.35 9.67
CA GLU A 250 -1.59 -12.12 8.41
C GLU A 250 -1.47 -10.63 8.10
N GLY A 251 -0.43 -10.23 7.38
CA GLY A 251 -0.22 -8.83 7.08
C GLY A 251 1.05 -8.56 6.30
N ILE A 252 1.36 -7.27 6.19
CA ILE A 252 2.56 -6.80 5.52
C ILE A 252 3.73 -6.84 6.49
N GLN A 253 4.74 -7.66 6.16
CA GLN A 253 5.91 -7.81 7.02
C GLN A 253 6.94 -6.70 6.76
N HIS A 254 7.26 -6.44 5.50
CA HIS A 254 8.19 -5.39 5.13
C HIS A 254 7.82 -4.70 3.82
N ILE A 255 8.43 -3.53 3.62
CA ILE A 255 8.34 -2.68 2.44
C ILE A 255 9.77 -2.34 2.04
N ALA A 256 10.07 -2.46 0.75
CA ALA A 256 11.36 -2.14 0.16
C ALA A 256 11.26 -0.91 -0.74
#